data_AF-A0A1C4MMA6-F1
#
_entry.id   AF-A0A1C4MMA6-F1
#
_cell.length_a   1.000
_cell.length_b   1.000
_cell.length_c   1.000
_cell.angle_alpha   90.00
_cell.angle_beta   90.00
_cell.angle_gamma   90.00
#
_symmetry.space_group_name_H-M   'P 1'
#
loop_
_entity.id
_entity.type
_entity.pdbx_description
1 polymer ?
#
loop_
_entity_poly.entity_id
_entity_poly.type
_entity_poly.pdbx_seq_one_letter_code
_entity_poly.pdbx_strand_id
1 'polypeptide(L)' 'MRAGRLPALHRDFLDRILIAQAQIEGMAVVTRDKWIPQYEVPVMAVRAAWRECGACSHRTPAGPGAQRADAP' A
#
# COMPACT_ATOMS: atom_id res chain seq x y z
N MET A 1 1.65 -16.85 -16.86
CA MET A 1 1.28 -16.48 -15.47
C MET A 1 0.16 -15.45 -15.47
N ARG A 2 -0.82 -15.54 -14.57
CA ARG A 2 -1.99 -14.62 -14.48
C ARG A 2 -1.58 -13.17 -14.21
N ALA A 3 -0.59 -12.95 -13.34
CA ALA A 3 -0.05 -11.62 -13.00
C ALA A 3 0.42 -10.80 -14.22
N GLY A 4 0.98 -11.45 -15.25
CA GLY A 4 1.44 -10.77 -16.47
C GLY A 4 0.32 -10.26 -17.38
N ARG A 5 -0.93 -10.66 -17.12
CA ARG A 5 -2.12 -10.20 -17.87
C ARG A 5 -2.89 -9.10 -17.15
N LEU A 6 -2.51 -8.76 -15.92
CA LEU A 6 -3.18 -7.71 -15.15
C LEU A 6 -2.79 -6.33 -15.68
N PRO A 7 -3.71 -5.35 -15.64
CA PRO A 7 -3.39 -3.95 -15.92
C PRO A 7 -2.18 -3.46 -15.12
N ALA A 8 -1.30 -2.71 -15.76
CA ALA A 8 -0.07 -2.19 -15.17
C ALA A 8 -0.32 -0.93 -14.32
N LEU A 9 -1.23 -1.01 -13.34
CA LEU A 9 -1.50 0.09 -12.40
C LEU A 9 -0.38 0.25 -11.37
N HIS A 10 0.24 -0.87 -10.97
CA HIS A 10 1.46 -0.88 -10.14
C HIS A 10 2.69 -1.02 -11.01
N ARG A 11 3.75 -0.27 -10.65
CA ARG A 11 5.07 -0.40 -11.28
C ARG A 11 5.80 -1.66 -10.81
N ASP A 12 5.55 -2.09 -9.58
CA ASP A 12 6.14 -3.30 -9.02
C ASP A 12 5.41 -4.57 -9.51
N PHE A 13 6.14 -5.68 -9.59
CA PHE A 13 5.62 -6.96 -10.04
C PHE A 13 4.97 -7.77 -8.91
N LEU A 14 5.44 -7.60 -7.68
CA LEU A 14 4.96 -8.31 -6.50
C LEU A 14 3.48 -8.01 -6.23
N ASP A 15 3.07 -6.74 -6.33
CA ASP A 15 1.66 -6.36 -6.16
C ASP A 15 0.74 -7.13 -7.12
N ARG A 16 1.20 -7.29 -8.38
CA ARG A 16 0.46 -8.03 -9.40
C ARG A 16 0.45 -9.54 -9.16
N ILE A 17 1.51 -10.10 -8.56
CA ILE A 17 1.49 -11.50 -8.11
C ILE A 17 0.47 -11.67 -6.98
N LEU A 18 0.47 -10.78 -5.98
CA LEU A 18 -0.44 -10.84 -4.84
C LEU A 18 -1.91 -10.77 -5.28
N ILE A 19 -2.23 -9.82 -6.18
CA ILE A 19 -3.58 -9.69 -6.75
C ILE A 19 -3.95 -10.94 -7.53
N ALA A 20 -3.05 -11.47 -8.35
CA ALA A 20 -3.30 -12.68 -9.13
C ALA A 20 -3.60 -13.89 -8.23
N GLN A 21 -2.89 -14.04 -7.11
CA GLN A 21 -3.14 -15.11 -6.15
C GLN A 21 -4.50 -14.95 -5.47
N ALA A 22 -4.81 -13.73 -5.02
CA ALA A 22 -6.09 -13.43 -4.38
C ALA A 22 -7.29 -13.73 -5.32
N GLN A 23 -7.15 -13.45 -6.62
CA GLN A 23 -8.15 -13.82 -7.62
C GLN A 23 -8.29 -15.33 -7.83
N ILE A 24 -7.19 -16.09 -7.77
CA ILE A 24 -7.21 -17.55 -7.96
C ILE A 24 -7.86 -18.24 -6.75
N GLU A 25 -7.56 -17.77 -5.55
CA GLU A 25 -8.01 -18.39 -4.30
C GLU A 25 -9.30 -17.76 -3.73
N GLY A 26 -9.83 -16.72 -4.36
CA GLY A 26 -11.02 -16.02 -3.88
C GLY A 26 -10.80 -15.28 -2.55
N MET A 27 -9.56 -14.82 -2.29
CA MET A 27 -9.20 -14.13 -1.07
C MET A 27 -9.39 -12.62 -1.18
N ALA A 28 -9.62 -11.97 -0.03
CA ALA A 28 -9.61 -10.52 0.06
C ALA A 28 -8.17 -9.99 0.27
N VAL A 29 -7.85 -8.87 -0.40
CA VAL A 29 -6.60 -8.15 -0.19
C VAL A 29 -6.80 -7.08 0.89
N VAL A 30 -6.05 -7.19 1.97
CA VAL A 30 -6.01 -6.18 3.03
C VAL A 30 -4.94 -5.16 2.69
N THR A 31 -5.30 -3.91 2.43
CA THR A 31 -4.32 -2.90 1.98
C THR A 31 -4.68 -1.47 2.38
N ARG A 32 -3.67 -0.59 2.31
CA ARG A 32 -3.82 0.88 2.30
C ARG A 32 -3.66 1.46 0.90
N ASP A 33 -3.29 0.64 -0.08
CA ASP A 33 -3.07 1.07 -1.45
C ASP A 33 -4.39 1.41 -2.14
N LYS A 34 -4.47 2.62 -2.67
CA LYS A 34 -5.65 3.16 -3.37
C LYS A 34 -5.84 2.60 -4.78
N TRP A 35 -4.83 1.97 -5.36
CA TRP A 35 -4.86 1.41 -6.72
C TRP A 35 -5.35 -0.04 -6.73
N ILE A 36 -5.16 -0.79 -5.64
CA ILE A 36 -5.60 -2.19 -5.53
C ILE A 36 -7.13 -2.37 -5.74
N PRO A 37 -8.02 -1.49 -5.25
CA PRO A 37 -9.47 -1.58 -5.54
C PRO A 37 -9.85 -1.48 -7.02
N GLN A 38 -8.94 -1.03 -7.90
CA GLN A 38 -9.20 -0.95 -9.34
C GLN A 38 -8.98 -2.30 -10.04
N TYR A 39 -8.43 -3.28 -9.34
CA TYR A 39 -8.43 -4.66 -9.80
C TYR A 39 -9.72 -5.35 -9.36
N GLU A 40 -10.19 -6.31 -10.15
CA GLU A 40 -11.34 -7.15 -9.80
C GLU A 40 -10.94 -8.14 -8.70
N VAL A 41 -10.84 -7.66 -7.46
CA VAL A 41 -10.49 -8.43 -6.26
C VAL A 41 -11.21 -7.84 -5.05
N PRO A 42 -11.68 -8.66 -4.08
CA PRO A 42 -12.23 -8.14 -2.84
C PRO A 42 -11.16 -7.38 -2.04
N VAL A 43 -11.51 -6.22 -1.47
CA VAL A 43 -10.57 -5.38 -0.70
C VAL A 43 -11.10 -5.08 0.69
N MET A 44 -10.20 -5.12 1.67
CA MET A 44 -10.44 -4.66 3.03
C MET A 44 -9.48 -3.52 3.37
N ALA A 45 -10.04 -2.38 3.78
CA ALA A 45 -9.24 -1.22 4.19
C ALA A 45 -8.59 -1.47 5.56
N VAL A 46 -7.29 -1.17 5.67
CA VAL A 46 -6.59 -1.20 6.96
C VAL A 46 -6.93 0.05 7.77
N ARG A 47 -7.52 -0.12 8.95
CA ARG A 47 -7.56 0.96 9.96
C ARG A 47 -6.19 1.10 10.60
N ALA A 48 -5.59 2.28 10.48
CA ALA A 48 -4.37 2.60 11.22
C ALA A 48 -4.73 3.08 12.63
N ALA A 49 -4.72 2.18 13.62
CA ALA A 49 -4.85 2.53 15.04
C ALA A 49 -3.54 3.03 15.66
N TRP A 50 -2.44 3.00 14.90
CA TRP A 50 -1.10 3.40 15.36
C TRP A 50 -0.95 4.87 15.77
N ARG A 51 -1.97 5.72 15.57
CA ARG A 51 -1.97 7.11 16.05
C ARG A 51 -2.29 7.25 17.54
N GLU A 52 -2.78 6.19 18.19
CA GLU A 52 -3.22 6.23 19.59
C GLU A 52 -2.08 5.85 20.56
N CYS A 53 -1.02 5.20 20.07
CA CYS A 53 0.20 4.93 20.85
C CYS A 53 1.25 6.02 20.58
N GLY A 54 1.49 6.88 21.58
CA GLY A 54 2.51 7.95 21.52
C GLY A 54 3.97 7.50 21.50
N ALA A 55 4.27 6.24 21.15
CA ALA A 55 5.62 5.70 21.12
C ALA A 55 5.89 5.02 19.77
N CYS A 56 6.93 5.49 19.08
CA CYS A 56 7.45 5.03 17.79
C CYS A 56 6.81 5.63 16.52
N SER A 57 6.99 6.95 16.34
CA SER A 57 6.91 7.62 15.04
C SER A 57 8.19 7.37 14.22
N HIS A 58 8.26 6.27 13.47
CA HIS A 58 9.24 6.22 12.37
C HIS A 58 8.68 7.05 11.21
N ARG A 59 9.10 8.31 11.24
CA ARG A 59 9.10 9.32 10.18
C ARG A 59 9.15 8.73 8.75
N THR A 60 8.41 9.35 7.84
CA THR A 60 8.97 9.68 6.52
C THR A 60 8.67 11.14 6.23
N PRO A 61 9.65 12.06 6.24
CA PRO A 61 9.47 13.36 5.63
C PRO A 61 10.07 13.31 4.23
N ALA A 62 9.24 13.47 3.19
CA ALA A 62 9.75 13.84 1.88
C ALA A 62 8.65 14.58 1.09
N GLY A 63 8.27 15.76 1.58
CA GLY A 63 7.70 16.82 0.74
C GLY A 63 8.80 17.86 0.45
N PRO A 64 8.89 18.41 -0.77
CA PRO A 64 9.90 19.41 -1.08
C PRO A 64 9.57 20.71 -0.33
N GLY A 65 10.41 21.09 0.64
CA GLY A 65 10.28 22.38 1.35
C GLY A 65 10.57 22.38 2.86
N ALA A 66 10.87 21.25 3.49
CA ALA A 66 11.17 21.23 4.92
C ALA A 66 12.62 21.69 5.21
N GLN A 67 12.82 23.00 5.40
CA GLN A 67 14.07 23.56 5.89
C GLN A 67 14.27 23.14 7.35
N ARG A 68 15.46 22.62 7.68
CA ARG A 68 15.85 22.31 9.06
C ARG A 68 16.00 23.62 9.81
N ALA A 69 15.27 23.79 10.91
CA ALA A 69 15.66 24.74 11.93
C ALA A 69 16.89 24.14 12.65
N ASP A 70 18.03 24.79 12.50
CA ASP A 70 19.19 24.53 13.35
C ASP A 70 18.83 24.96 14.78
N ALA A 71 18.91 24.02 15.71
CA ALA A 71 18.80 24.29 17.13
C ALA A 71 20.21 24.56 17.70
N PRO A 72 20.35 25.46 18.71
CA PRO A 72 21.64 25.88 19.25
C PRO A 72 22.42 24.75 19.94
#